data_AF-A0A1H7EV91-F1
#
_entry.id   AF-A0A1H7EV91-F1
#
_cell.length_a   1.000
_cell.length_b   1.000
_cell.length_c   1.000
_cell.angle_alpha   90.00
_cell.angle_beta   90.00
_cell.angle_gamma   90.00
#
_symmetry.space_group_name_H-M   'P 1'
#
loop_
_entity.id
_entity.type
_entity.pdbx_description
1 polymer ?
#
loop_
_entity_poly.entity_id
_entity_poly.type
_entity_poly.pdbx_seq_one_letter_code
_entity_poly.pdbx_strand_id
1 'polypeptide(L)'
;MTTSLYFEAPNDLSVGRVQIQGNGQTIAEWVATPDNRMFQQDDLKPGFYSAEIGPAGVSPQSVVFEIHEGRANNVVLPPFSALSSSGSNTSFYDTDSQKNVAEAPYLANADAGENLDQAAHRTATYSRFARESISDFRQSQAVPISKEQRRITIGLSEEKSGRETFDKFCGQPRIELFSGRVEIEIPADPKRDHWAGHRVRLSAAIEKVRIERCLLPLYRGGTRITVTAPPFAPSDLEFGIVPIDPRLRALVRALDAGTSAEVTAVRDDVLDKDDPDSLLSPHADPWAAILVGLLAIRFPEIFQPIDRAWADLLVERAGWAFDTHVIRASQALNAGRGTSSEGQNEAVAEAVAFLARAQVAGSPYYRFTNQLFAEMASGIVEYLRTNRPFVDPVCVKRFEQIYGRWRRELPLQRGAGSMFTWLARDQAALKAHKILTPNRSSSGRLRPRDTLVIFEGQVSAGQVAFIGGTPGALQHLLSEGPLASEVPGHPEDALAWDELSRMPALGRAPGPPADPNRGRFGGAASRGGFHLTADFASTKRRDRVTINLTVEAERLEQTALADVAWFILHPTFSPAVLKATFRAGRARMSIEAWGGFTVGVWLPKAGVELELDLAKIEGAPRIIRLR
;
A
#
# COMPACT_ATOMS: atom_id res chain seq x y z
N MET A 1 45.00 6.87 3.97
CA MET A 1 43.68 7.11 4.59
C MET A 1 42.76 6.06 4.02
N THR A 2 42.05 5.31 4.86
CA THR A 2 41.15 4.25 4.40
C THR A 2 39.86 4.89 3.85
N THR A 3 39.46 4.48 2.64
CA THR A 3 38.20 4.87 2.04
C THR A 3 37.17 3.82 2.41
N SER A 4 36.14 4.18 3.19
CA SER A 4 35.13 3.24 3.66
C SER A 4 33.73 3.63 3.22
N LEU A 5 32.85 2.63 3.12
CA LEU A 5 31.42 2.78 2.87
C LEU A 5 30.64 2.22 4.04
N TYR A 6 29.74 3.03 4.57
CA TYR A 6 28.63 2.61 5.40
C TYR A 6 27.34 2.84 4.62
N PHE A 7 26.61 1.77 4.34
CA PHE A 7 25.38 1.80 3.57
C PHE A 7 24.22 1.26 4.41
N GLU A 8 23.12 2.01 4.45
CA GLU A 8 21.88 1.59 5.09
C GLU A 8 20.73 1.56 4.08
N ALA A 9 20.13 0.37 3.90
CA ALA A 9 18.99 0.17 3.03
C ALA A 9 17.70 0.84 3.57
N PRO A 10 16.70 1.13 2.71
CA PRO A 10 15.48 1.81 3.13
C PRO A 10 14.74 1.13 4.29
N ASN A 11 14.27 1.93 5.24
CA ASN A 11 13.63 1.43 6.46
C ASN A 11 12.29 0.70 6.24
N ASP A 12 11.56 1.04 5.18
CA ASP A 12 10.24 0.51 4.82
C ASP A 12 10.31 -0.67 3.83
N LEU A 13 11.52 -1.06 3.38
CA LEU A 13 11.77 -2.19 2.49
C LEU A 13 11.24 -3.50 3.07
N SER A 14 11.38 -3.67 4.39
CA SER A 14 11.00 -4.85 5.19
C SER A 14 11.74 -6.13 4.81
N VAL A 15 11.60 -6.62 3.58
CA VAL A 15 12.44 -7.70 3.03
C VAL A 15 12.69 -7.47 1.54
N GLY A 16 13.92 -7.70 1.08
CA GLY A 16 14.29 -7.56 -0.32
C GLY A 16 15.77 -7.70 -0.58
N ARG A 17 16.13 -7.87 -1.85
CA ARG A 17 17.53 -7.95 -2.28
C ARG A 17 18.13 -6.56 -2.43
N VAL A 18 19.33 -6.38 -1.90
CA VAL A 18 20.17 -5.20 -2.11
C VAL A 18 21.46 -5.64 -2.79
N GLN A 19 21.80 -4.99 -3.90
CA GLN A 19 23.02 -5.26 -4.64
C GLN A 19 23.79 -3.96 -4.88
N ILE A 20 25.01 -3.89 -4.39
CA ILE A 20 25.91 -2.75 -4.59
C ILE A 20 26.92 -3.11 -5.67
N GLN A 21 27.01 -2.27 -6.68
CA GLN A 21 27.98 -2.37 -7.77
C GLN A 21 28.90 -1.14 -7.76
N GLY A 22 30.19 -1.38 -8.01
CA GLY A 22 31.20 -0.33 -8.13
C GLY A 22 32.26 -0.76 -9.12
N ASN A 23 32.69 0.15 -10.00
CA ASN A 23 33.71 -0.12 -11.02
C ASN A 23 33.40 -1.36 -11.90
N GLY A 24 32.12 -1.61 -12.20
CA GLY A 24 31.67 -2.75 -13.01
C GLY A 24 31.70 -4.12 -12.32
N GLN A 25 31.90 -4.17 -11.00
CA GLN A 25 31.88 -5.39 -10.21
C GLN A 25 30.82 -5.31 -9.09
N THR A 26 30.22 -6.44 -8.74
CA THR A 26 29.38 -6.54 -7.54
C THR A 26 30.27 -6.52 -6.32
N ILE A 27 30.07 -5.52 -5.46
CA ILE A 27 30.80 -5.31 -4.22
C ILE A 27 30.11 -6.05 -3.09
N ALA A 28 28.78 -5.97 -3.06
CA ALA A 28 27.95 -6.64 -2.07
C ALA A 28 26.63 -7.06 -2.67
N GLU A 29 26.11 -8.19 -2.20
CA GLU A 29 24.76 -8.66 -2.48
C GLU A 29 24.24 -9.37 -1.25
N TRP A 30 23.10 -8.94 -0.73
CA TRP A 30 22.46 -9.60 0.40
C TRP A 30 20.95 -9.40 0.38
N VAL A 31 20.25 -10.16 1.22
CA VAL A 31 18.84 -9.93 1.53
C VAL A 31 18.76 -9.02 2.75
N ALA A 32 18.26 -7.81 2.56
CA ALA A 32 17.99 -6.89 3.65
C ALA A 32 16.67 -7.27 4.35
N THR A 33 16.71 -7.34 5.68
CA THR A 33 15.57 -7.56 6.58
C THR A 33 15.45 -6.38 7.55
N PRO A 34 14.38 -6.22 8.36
CA PRO A 34 14.27 -5.10 9.29
C PRO A 34 15.42 -5.06 10.30
N ASP A 35 15.96 -6.22 10.65
CA ASP A 35 17.03 -6.40 11.63
C ASP A 35 18.42 -6.45 10.98
N ASN A 36 18.49 -6.56 9.64
CA ASN A 36 19.74 -6.62 8.87
C ASN A 36 19.67 -5.73 7.61
N ARG A 37 19.91 -4.42 7.77
CA ARG A 37 19.87 -3.42 6.67
C ARG A 37 21.21 -2.80 6.33
N MET A 38 22.23 -3.08 7.12
CA MET A 38 23.50 -2.35 7.08
C MET A 38 24.55 -3.15 6.33
N PHE A 39 25.34 -2.45 5.52
CA PHE A 39 26.54 -2.97 4.90
C PHE A 39 27.70 -2.03 5.20
N GLN A 40 28.83 -2.60 5.61
CA GLN A 40 30.05 -1.85 5.85
C GLN A 40 31.25 -2.53 5.19
N GLN A 41 32.04 -1.77 4.45
CA GLN A 41 33.29 -2.24 3.87
C GLN A 41 34.34 -1.11 3.84
N ASP A 42 35.58 -1.49 4.16
CA ASP A 42 36.76 -0.62 4.08
C ASP A 42 37.55 -0.89 2.79
N ASP A 43 38.50 0.00 2.49
CA ASP A 43 39.43 -0.07 1.35
C ASP A 43 38.75 -0.11 -0.03
N LEU A 44 37.68 0.65 -0.19
CA LEU A 44 37.00 0.83 -1.47
C LEU A 44 37.72 1.85 -2.37
N LYS A 45 37.65 1.63 -3.68
CA LYS A 45 38.17 2.59 -4.67
C LYS A 45 37.23 3.80 -4.76
N PRO A 46 37.75 5.04 -4.77
CA PRO A 46 36.92 6.21 -5.05
C PRO A 46 36.26 6.12 -6.42
N GLY A 47 35.06 6.70 -6.57
CA GLY A 47 34.30 6.74 -7.81
C GLY A 47 32.79 6.56 -7.62
N PHE A 48 32.07 6.35 -8.72
CA PHE A 48 30.63 6.14 -8.73
C PHE A 48 30.25 4.68 -8.47
N TYR A 49 29.26 4.51 -7.59
CA TYR A 49 28.67 3.24 -7.21
C TYR A 49 27.17 3.30 -7.45
N SER A 50 26.56 2.13 -7.69
CA SER A 50 25.11 1.99 -7.78
C SER A 50 24.62 0.91 -6.82
N ALA A 51 23.52 1.18 -6.12
CA ALA A 51 22.79 0.21 -5.31
C ALA A 51 21.45 -0.09 -5.98
N GLU A 52 21.23 -1.34 -6.37
CA GLU A 52 19.93 -1.85 -6.81
C GLU A 52 19.18 -2.41 -5.59
N ILE A 53 17.95 -1.95 -5.40
CA ILE A 53 17.12 -2.23 -4.23
C ILE A 53 15.81 -2.85 -4.73
N GLY A 54 15.64 -4.14 -4.53
CA GLY A 54 14.47 -4.90 -4.95
C GLY A 54 13.71 -5.47 -3.77
N PRO A 55 12.72 -4.74 -3.20
CA PRO A 55 11.83 -5.31 -2.19
C PRO A 55 11.00 -6.46 -2.77
N ALA A 56 10.75 -7.50 -1.96
CA ALA A 56 9.98 -8.65 -2.41
C ALA A 56 8.59 -8.23 -2.93
N GLY A 57 8.28 -8.61 -4.17
CA GLY A 57 7.01 -8.29 -4.84
C GLY A 57 6.88 -6.87 -5.39
N VAL A 58 7.95 -6.06 -5.37
CA VAL A 58 7.94 -4.68 -5.86
C VAL A 58 9.05 -4.48 -6.89
N SER A 59 8.82 -3.61 -7.88
CA SER A 59 9.83 -3.29 -8.89
C SER A 59 11.09 -2.67 -8.26
N PRO A 60 12.31 -3.09 -8.66
CA PRO A 60 13.54 -2.56 -8.09
C PRO A 60 13.71 -1.06 -8.36
N GLN A 61 14.50 -0.41 -7.50
CA GLN A 61 14.98 0.97 -7.68
C GLN A 61 16.50 0.99 -7.61
N SER A 62 17.13 1.74 -8.51
CA SER A 62 18.57 1.94 -8.57
C SER A 62 18.93 3.29 -7.97
N VAL A 63 19.89 3.32 -7.05
CA VAL A 63 20.42 4.54 -6.46
C VAL A 63 21.89 4.68 -6.82
N VAL A 64 22.29 5.81 -7.41
CA VAL A 64 23.69 6.09 -7.76
C VAL A 64 24.28 7.05 -6.74
N PHE A 65 25.47 6.77 -6.21
CA PHE A 65 26.17 7.59 -5.21
C PHE A 65 27.68 7.62 -5.45
N GLU A 66 28.36 8.60 -4.87
CA GLU A 66 29.81 8.80 -5.04
C GLU A 66 30.58 8.46 -3.76
N ILE A 67 31.63 7.65 -3.91
CA ILE A 67 32.59 7.33 -2.86
C ILE A 67 33.83 8.18 -3.07
N HIS A 68 34.22 8.92 -2.04
CA HIS A 68 35.35 9.84 -2.11
C HIS A 68 36.54 9.32 -1.32
N GLU A 69 37.72 9.72 -1.77
CA GLU A 69 38.99 9.24 -1.23
C GLU A 69 39.23 9.66 0.21
N GLY A 70 39.73 8.72 1.02
CA GLY A 70 40.27 8.99 2.35
C GLY A 70 39.24 9.39 3.41
N ARG A 71 37.93 9.23 3.13
CA ARG A 71 36.85 9.49 4.08
C ARG A 71 35.92 8.29 4.27
N ALA A 72 35.18 8.30 5.37
CA ALA A 72 34.03 7.43 5.59
C ALA A 72 32.82 8.00 4.85
N ASN A 73 32.30 7.26 3.88
CA ASN A 73 31.15 7.64 3.06
C ASN A 73 29.90 7.00 3.66
N ASN A 74 28.97 7.82 4.16
CA ASN A 74 27.73 7.37 4.80
C ASN A 74 26.55 7.55 3.85
N VAL A 75 26.00 6.45 3.36
CA VAL A 75 24.85 6.42 2.44
C VAL A 75 23.65 5.82 3.17
N VAL A 76 22.75 6.67 3.64
CA VAL A 76 21.52 6.26 4.34
C VAL A 76 20.33 6.57 3.44
N LEU A 77 19.73 5.53 2.88
CA LEU A 77 18.70 5.73 1.89
C LEU A 77 17.36 6.16 2.52
N PRO A 78 16.59 7.04 1.85
CA PRO A 78 15.24 7.38 2.31
C PRO A 78 14.32 6.16 2.21
N PRO A 79 13.07 6.25 2.72
CA PRO A 79 12.06 5.24 2.49
C PRO A 79 11.92 4.88 1.01
N PHE A 80 11.81 3.59 0.71
CA PHE A 80 11.60 3.03 -0.62
C PHE A 80 10.36 3.63 -1.28
N SER A 81 9.30 3.89 -0.51
CA SER A 81 8.11 4.59 -0.99
C SER A 81 8.39 5.99 -1.55
N ALA A 82 9.44 6.67 -1.08
CA ALA A 82 9.95 7.91 -1.63
C ALA A 82 10.77 7.67 -2.90
N LEU A 83 11.66 6.67 -2.91
CA LEU A 83 12.43 6.26 -4.11
C LEU A 83 11.50 5.91 -5.27
N SER A 84 10.49 5.07 -5.03
CA SER A 84 9.51 4.63 -6.02
C SER A 84 8.56 5.75 -6.49
N SER A 85 8.52 6.87 -5.77
CA SER A 85 7.66 8.01 -6.13
C SER A 85 8.27 8.95 -7.18
N SER A 86 9.55 8.76 -7.49
CA SER A 86 10.33 9.61 -8.40
C SER A 86 9.95 9.45 -9.88
N GLY A 87 9.23 8.39 -10.25
CA GLY A 87 8.77 8.13 -11.63
C GLY A 87 9.86 7.64 -12.60
N SER A 88 11.11 7.60 -12.13
CA SER A 88 12.26 6.92 -12.75
C SER A 88 12.63 5.72 -11.88
N ASN A 89 13.16 4.65 -12.46
CA ASN A 89 13.72 3.55 -11.67
C ASN A 89 15.14 3.86 -11.16
N THR A 90 15.67 5.07 -11.44
CA THR A 90 17.00 5.51 -11.02
C THR A 90 16.92 6.85 -10.31
N SER A 91 17.50 6.94 -9.11
CA SER A 91 17.69 8.17 -8.34
C SER A 91 19.18 8.43 -8.06
N PHE A 92 19.60 9.69 -8.03
CA PHE A 92 20.96 10.08 -7.65
C PHE A 92 20.98 10.50 -6.19
N TYR A 93 21.97 10.05 -5.42
CA TYR A 93 22.14 10.35 -4.01
C TYR A 93 23.47 11.07 -3.80
N ASP A 94 23.40 12.26 -3.25
CA ASP A 94 24.57 13.05 -2.86
C ASP A 94 25.03 12.64 -1.46
N THR A 95 26.22 12.07 -1.40
CA THR A 95 26.87 11.57 -0.19
C THR A 95 27.21 12.69 0.81
N ASP A 96 27.45 13.92 0.33
CA ASP A 96 27.81 15.06 1.18
C ASP A 96 26.59 15.71 1.83
N SER A 97 25.50 15.87 1.08
CA SER A 97 24.27 16.47 1.60
C SER A 97 23.27 15.47 2.18
N GLN A 98 23.53 14.16 2.03
CA GLN A 98 22.62 13.07 2.38
C GLN A 98 21.22 13.23 1.78
N LYS A 99 21.17 13.74 0.54
CA LYS A 99 19.92 14.05 -0.17
C LYS A 99 19.94 13.41 -1.54
N ASN A 100 18.76 13.04 -2.03
CA ASN A 100 18.62 12.68 -3.42
C ASN A 100 18.56 13.93 -4.29
N VAL A 101 19.28 13.91 -5.41
CA VAL A 101 19.39 14.98 -6.39
C VAL A 101 18.71 14.52 -7.69
N ALA A 102 18.03 15.43 -8.37
CA ALA A 102 17.27 15.13 -9.58
C ALA A 102 18.14 14.95 -10.84
N GLU A 103 19.40 15.36 -10.80
CA GLU A 103 20.39 15.25 -11.88
C GLU A 103 21.73 14.73 -11.33
N ALA A 104 22.53 14.12 -12.20
CA ALA A 104 23.89 13.70 -11.87
C ALA A 104 24.72 14.91 -11.39
N PRO A 105 25.53 14.79 -10.32
CA PRO A 105 26.37 15.90 -9.86
C PRO A 105 27.28 16.39 -10.99
N TYR A 106 27.21 17.69 -11.29
CA TYR A 106 28.06 18.33 -12.29
C TYR A 106 29.44 18.63 -11.69
N LEU A 107 30.48 17.88 -12.10
CA LEU A 107 31.93 18.17 -12.17
C LEU A 107 32.68 16.83 -12.37
N ALA A 108 33.50 16.52 -13.38
CA ALA A 108 34.03 17.19 -14.55
C ALA A 108 34.59 16.11 -15.53
N ASN A 109 34.59 16.44 -16.83
CA ASN A 109 35.36 15.84 -17.94
C ASN A 109 34.81 14.58 -18.63
N ALA A 110 34.08 14.86 -19.71
CA ALA A 110 34.12 14.34 -21.10
C ALA A 110 34.63 12.94 -21.49
N ASP A 111 35.16 12.09 -20.61
CA ASP A 111 35.64 10.74 -20.97
C ASP A 111 34.88 9.60 -20.26
N ALA A 112 33.89 9.90 -19.41
CA ALA A 112 33.08 8.89 -18.72
C ALA A 112 31.78 8.50 -19.46
N GLY A 113 31.44 9.21 -20.55
CA GLY A 113 30.22 8.99 -21.33
C GLY A 113 30.18 7.64 -22.06
N GLU A 114 31.32 7.04 -22.37
CA GLU A 114 31.36 5.75 -23.09
C GLU A 114 31.28 4.52 -22.18
N ASN A 115 31.41 4.67 -20.85
CA ASN A 115 31.34 3.55 -19.90
C ASN A 115 29.95 3.41 -19.23
N LEU A 116 29.12 4.46 -19.23
CA LEU A 116 27.75 4.40 -18.72
C LEU A 116 26.79 3.70 -19.69
N ASP A 117 27.02 3.79 -21.00
CA ASP A 117 26.26 3.04 -22.01
C ASP A 117 26.59 1.53 -22.03
N GLN A 118 27.71 1.11 -21.43
CA GLN A 118 28.07 -0.32 -21.33
C GLN A 118 27.41 -1.03 -20.14
N ALA A 119 26.97 -0.31 -19.11
CA ALA A 119 26.21 -0.91 -18.01
C ALA A 119 24.76 -1.27 -18.42
N ALA A 120 24.18 -0.51 -19.36
CA ALA A 120 22.88 -0.81 -19.95
C ALA A 120 22.91 -1.98 -20.97
N HIS A 121 24.09 -2.53 -21.29
CA HIS A 121 24.27 -3.57 -22.31
C HIS A 121 24.84 -4.91 -21.79
N ARG A 122 24.88 -5.13 -20.47
CA ARG A 122 25.21 -6.44 -19.89
C ARG A 122 24.09 -7.09 -19.07
N THR A 123 22.84 -6.73 -19.33
CA THR A 123 21.65 -7.51 -18.89
C THR A 123 21.37 -8.71 -19.79
N ALA A 124 22.42 -9.42 -20.22
CA ALA A 124 22.32 -10.55 -21.15
C ALA A 124 22.81 -11.86 -20.48
N THR A 125 22.14 -12.29 -19.41
CA THR A 125 22.21 -13.70 -18.99
C THR A 125 20.91 -14.27 -18.43
N TYR A 126 19.81 -13.50 -18.41
CA TYR A 126 18.46 -14.04 -18.17
C TYR A 126 17.46 -13.48 -19.19
N SER A 127 17.60 -13.87 -20.45
CA SER A 127 16.53 -13.72 -21.45
C SER A 127 16.56 -14.85 -22.46
N ARG A 128 15.97 -15.98 -22.07
CA ARG A 128 15.45 -16.98 -23.03
C ARG A 128 13.95 -16.70 -23.26
N PHE A 129 13.65 -15.48 -23.66
CA PHE A 129 12.40 -15.10 -24.32
C PHE A 129 12.77 -14.11 -25.42
N ALA A 130 12.11 -14.26 -26.57
CA ALA A 130 12.54 -13.77 -27.88
C ALA A 130 12.93 -12.28 -27.90
N ARG A 131 14.11 -12.00 -28.47
CA ARG A 131 14.53 -10.67 -28.89
C ARG A 131 13.62 -10.21 -30.03
N GLU A 132 12.66 -9.33 -29.73
CA GLU A 132 12.20 -8.38 -30.74
C GLU A 132 13.23 -7.26 -30.84
N SER A 133 13.83 -7.14 -32.03
CA SER A 133 14.77 -6.08 -32.38
C SER A 133 14.09 -4.73 -32.22
N ILE A 134 14.72 -3.84 -31.44
CA ILE A 134 14.40 -2.42 -31.41
C ILE A 134 14.78 -1.85 -32.78
N SER A 135 13.82 -1.80 -33.68
CA SER A 135 13.86 -1.02 -34.89
C SER A 135 12.98 0.22 -34.72
N ASP A 136 13.62 1.36 -34.97
CA ASP A 136 13.04 2.69 -35.21
C ASP A 136 12.42 3.43 -34.02
N PHE A 137 12.92 4.67 -33.83
CA PHE A 137 12.20 5.84 -33.31
C PHE A 137 10.92 6.11 -34.14
N ARG A 138 9.96 5.18 -34.13
CA ARG A 138 8.60 5.42 -34.65
C ARG A 138 7.82 6.09 -33.54
N GLN A 139 7.47 7.35 -33.80
CA GLN A 139 6.34 8.10 -33.23
C GLN A 139 5.71 7.42 -32.02
N SER A 140 6.03 7.91 -30.82
CA SER A 140 5.32 7.58 -29.60
C SER A 140 3.82 7.83 -29.83
N GLN A 141 3.09 6.81 -30.27
CA GLN A 141 1.65 6.88 -30.36
C GLN A 141 1.18 7.05 -28.91
N ALA A 142 0.65 8.23 -28.60
CA ALA A 142 0.02 8.48 -27.33
C ALA A 142 -1.04 7.39 -27.12
N VAL A 143 -0.80 6.48 -26.17
CA VAL A 143 -1.78 5.48 -25.79
C VAL A 143 -3.02 6.25 -25.35
N PRO A 144 -4.19 6.02 -25.94
CA PRO A 144 -5.39 6.76 -25.60
C PRO A 144 -5.80 6.41 -24.16
N ILE A 145 -5.38 7.25 -23.21
CA ILE A 145 -5.79 7.17 -21.81
C ILE A 145 -7.25 7.60 -21.73
N SER A 146 -8.10 6.75 -21.15
CA SER A 146 -9.50 7.06 -20.93
C SER A 146 -9.66 8.29 -20.05
N LYS A 147 -10.45 9.27 -20.52
CA LYS A 147 -10.82 10.48 -19.78
C LYS A 147 -12.03 10.28 -18.86
N GLU A 148 -12.49 9.04 -18.69
CA GLU A 148 -13.63 8.76 -17.81
C GLU A 148 -13.26 8.94 -16.34
N GLN A 149 -13.92 9.89 -15.70
CA GLN A 149 -13.93 10.03 -14.24
C GLN A 149 -15.14 9.30 -13.67
N ARG A 150 -14.91 8.53 -12.61
CA ARG A 150 -15.94 7.75 -11.90
C ARG A 150 -15.92 8.10 -10.42
N ARG A 151 -17.08 8.24 -9.79
CA ARG A 151 -17.13 8.40 -8.34
C ARG A 151 -16.62 7.15 -7.63
N ILE A 152 -15.80 7.37 -6.61
CA ILE A 152 -15.32 6.36 -5.67
C ILE A 152 -15.72 6.76 -4.25
N THR A 153 -16.19 5.79 -3.47
CA THR A 153 -16.32 5.92 -2.01
C THR A 153 -15.63 4.75 -1.36
N ILE A 154 -14.75 5.02 -0.39
CA ILE A 154 -14.07 4.02 0.43
C ILE A 154 -14.59 4.12 1.85
N GLY A 155 -14.84 2.97 2.47
CA GLY A 155 -15.38 2.91 3.82
C GLY A 155 -15.00 1.64 4.56
N LEU A 156 -15.05 1.75 5.88
CA LEU A 156 -14.75 0.68 6.83
C LEU A 156 -16.02 0.25 7.55
N SER A 157 -16.19 -1.05 7.71
CA SER A 157 -17.26 -1.64 8.51
C SER A 157 -16.68 -2.68 9.46
N GLU A 158 -17.29 -2.84 10.63
CA GLU A 158 -16.86 -3.78 11.67
C GLU A 158 -17.97 -4.75 12.03
N GLU A 159 -17.63 -6.00 12.26
CA GLU A 159 -18.60 -7.03 12.64
C GLU A 159 -19.08 -6.84 14.08
N LYS A 160 -20.41 -6.86 14.27
CA LYS A 160 -21.06 -6.64 15.56
C LYS A 160 -21.43 -7.95 16.27
N SER A 161 -22.14 -8.84 15.58
CA SER A 161 -22.57 -10.13 16.13
C SER A 161 -23.11 -11.05 15.03
N GLY A 162 -22.46 -12.19 14.82
CA GLY A 162 -22.91 -13.21 13.87
C GLY A 162 -22.69 -12.86 12.40
N ARG A 163 -22.92 -13.87 11.53
CA ARG A 163 -22.51 -13.88 10.12
C ARG A 163 -23.07 -12.67 9.36
N GLU A 164 -22.16 -11.87 8.80
CA GLU A 164 -22.45 -10.79 7.83
C GLU A 164 -23.18 -9.55 8.37
N THR A 165 -23.34 -9.40 9.69
CA THR A 165 -23.82 -8.13 10.25
C THR A 165 -22.65 -7.19 10.52
N PHE A 166 -22.59 -6.12 9.74
CA PHE A 166 -21.57 -5.09 9.88
C PHE A 166 -22.22 -3.80 10.37
N ASP A 167 -21.53 -3.14 11.29
CA ASP A 167 -21.81 -1.79 11.77
C ASP A 167 -20.66 -0.86 11.36
N LYS A 168 -20.75 0.42 11.74
CA LYS A 168 -19.66 1.37 11.54
C LYS A 168 -18.41 0.91 12.28
N PHE A 169 -17.26 1.04 11.62
CA PHE A 169 -15.97 0.87 12.28
C PHE A 169 -15.78 1.91 13.38
N CYS A 170 -15.35 1.46 14.56
CA CYS A 170 -15.21 2.30 15.75
C CYS A 170 -13.83 2.98 15.89
N GLY A 171 -12.84 2.59 15.10
CA GLY A 171 -11.49 3.16 15.15
C GLY A 171 -11.35 4.51 14.43
N GLN A 172 -10.20 5.15 14.62
CA GLN A 172 -9.86 6.45 14.02
C GLN A 172 -8.81 6.26 12.90
N PRO A 173 -9.22 6.08 11.64
CA PRO A 173 -8.29 6.00 10.52
C PRO A 173 -7.71 7.38 10.20
N ARG A 174 -6.43 7.43 9.87
CA ARG A 174 -5.73 8.60 9.31
C ARG A 174 -5.63 8.44 7.80
N ILE A 175 -5.71 9.54 7.07
CA ILE A 175 -5.75 9.50 5.60
C ILE A 175 -4.80 10.54 5.05
N GLU A 176 -3.91 10.09 4.16
CA GLU A 176 -3.00 10.93 3.40
C GLU A 176 -3.23 10.74 1.90
N LEU A 177 -3.16 11.82 1.14
CA LEU A 177 -3.27 11.78 -0.32
C LEU A 177 -1.93 12.09 -0.95
N PHE A 178 -1.55 11.28 -1.93
CA PHE A 178 -0.41 11.58 -2.80
C PHE A 178 -0.89 11.58 -4.25
N SER A 179 -0.10 12.14 -5.16
CA SER A 179 -0.44 12.16 -6.60
C SER A 179 -0.67 10.74 -7.13
N GLY A 180 -1.94 10.35 -7.32
CA GLY A 180 -2.38 9.06 -7.86
C GLY A 180 -2.62 7.94 -6.83
N ARG A 181 -2.39 8.16 -5.52
CA ARG A 181 -2.62 7.17 -4.46
C ARG A 181 -3.22 7.78 -3.20
N VAL A 182 -4.08 7.03 -2.51
CA VAL A 182 -4.59 7.34 -1.17
C VAL A 182 -3.92 6.37 -0.20
N GLU A 183 -3.34 6.87 0.88
CA GLU A 183 -2.87 6.06 1.99
C GLU A 183 -3.79 6.24 3.19
N ILE A 184 -4.23 5.14 3.77
CA ILE A 184 -5.08 5.11 4.95
C ILE A 184 -4.33 4.31 6.00
N GLU A 185 -4.15 4.90 7.17
CA GLU A 185 -3.51 4.25 8.29
C GLU A 185 -4.55 3.99 9.40
N ILE A 186 -4.61 2.74 9.86
CA ILE A 186 -5.37 2.33 11.02
C ILE A 186 -4.35 2.09 12.13
N PRO A 187 -4.23 2.98 13.12
CA PRO A 187 -3.23 2.87 14.17
C PRO A 187 -3.48 1.66 15.06
N ALA A 188 -2.46 1.27 15.83
CA ALA A 188 -2.59 0.27 16.87
C ALA A 188 -3.65 0.68 17.90
N ASP A 189 -4.53 -0.25 18.27
CA ASP A 189 -5.52 -0.06 19.33
C ASP A 189 -5.17 -0.95 20.52
N PRO A 190 -4.60 -0.40 21.61
CA PRO A 190 -4.17 -1.19 22.75
C PRO A 190 -5.33 -1.83 23.52
N LYS A 191 -6.57 -1.39 23.29
CA LYS A 191 -7.77 -1.94 23.93
C LYS A 191 -8.41 -3.07 23.12
N ARG A 192 -7.97 -3.26 21.86
CA ARG A 192 -8.52 -4.29 20.98
C ARG A 192 -7.95 -5.65 21.34
N ASP A 193 -8.83 -6.60 21.59
CA ASP A 193 -8.44 -8.01 21.60
C ASP A 193 -8.34 -8.51 20.15
N HIS A 194 -7.11 -8.75 19.71
CA HIS A 194 -6.83 -9.23 18.35
C HIS A 194 -7.24 -10.70 18.16
N TRP A 195 -7.37 -11.49 19.23
CA TRP A 195 -7.81 -12.88 19.19
C TRP A 195 -9.35 -13.03 19.23
N ALA A 196 -10.08 -11.99 19.63
CA ALA A 196 -11.55 -12.00 19.73
C ALA A 196 -12.30 -12.06 18.38
N GLY A 197 -11.61 -11.91 17.25
CA GLY A 197 -12.19 -12.17 15.92
C GLY A 197 -13.18 -11.14 15.40
N HIS A 198 -13.14 -9.90 15.88
CA HIS A 198 -13.91 -8.79 15.33
C HIS A 198 -13.41 -8.44 13.92
N ARG A 199 -14.08 -8.97 12.89
CA ARG A 199 -13.67 -8.80 11.50
C ARG A 199 -13.97 -7.38 11.02
N VAL A 200 -12.99 -6.77 10.37
CA VAL A 200 -13.14 -5.46 9.73
C VAL A 200 -13.09 -5.63 8.23
N ARG A 201 -13.92 -4.86 7.52
CA ARG A 201 -14.05 -4.92 6.08
C ARG A 201 -13.81 -3.55 5.47
N LEU A 202 -12.89 -3.49 4.51
CA LEU A 202 -12.78 -2.39 3.58
C LEU A 202 -13.79 -2.58 2.44
N SER A 203 -14.50 -1.53 2.08
CA SER A 203 -15.35 -1.50 0.90
C SER A 203 -14.97 -0.30 0.04
N ALA A 204 -14.80 -0.52 -1.27
CA ALA A 204 -14.64 0.53 -2.26
C ALA A 204 -15.76 0.42 -3.31
N ALA A 205 -16.65 1.42 -3.35
CA ALA A 205 -17.70 1.49 -4.37
C ALA A 205 -17.24 2.33 -5.54
N ILE A 206 -17.14 1.72 -6.73
CA ILE A 206 -16.75 2.39 -7.97
C ILE A 206 -18.00 2.56 -8.85
N GLU A 207 -18.32 3.80 -9.21
CA GLU A 207 -19.52 4.13 -9.98
C GLU A 207 -19.61 3.36 -11.30
N LYS A 208 -20.76 2.71 -11.50
CA LYS A 208 -21.12 1.91 -12.69
C LYS A 208 -20.19 0.73 -12.98
N VAL A 209 -19.22 0.43 -12.11
CA VAL A 209 -18.34 -0.75 -12.23
C VAL A 209 -18.80 -1.81 -11.24
N ARG A 210 -18.41 -1.68 -9.96
CA ARG A 210 -18.60 -2.70 -8.93
C ARG A 210 -18.42 -2.14 -7.52
N ILE A 211 -18.49 -3.01 -6.54
CA ILE A 211 -18.07 -2.76 -5.16
C ILE A 211 -17.01 -3.79 -4.83
N GLU A 212 -15.79 -3.33 -4.55
CA GLU A 212 -14.70 -4.19 -4.11
C GLU A 212 -14.70 -4.27 -2.59
N ARG A 213 -14.49 -5.47 -2.06
CA ARG A 213 -14.50 -5.74 -0.62
C ARG A 213 -13.34 -6.64 -0.24
N CYS A 214 -12.57 -6.26 0.76
CA CYS A 214 -11.59 -7.14 1.38
C CYS A 214 -11.76 -7.13 2.89
N LEU A 215 -11.51 -8.27 3.52
CA LEU A 215 -11.36 -8.31 4.97
C LEU A 215 -9.98 -7.75 5.32
N LEU A 216 -9.95 -6.88 6.32
CA LEU A 216 -8.74 -6.20 6.74
C LEU A 216 -8.14 -6.93 7.94
N PRO A 217 -6.92 -7.48 7.82
CA PRO A 217 -6.19 -7.92 8.99
C PRO A 217 -5.79 -6.68 9.80
N LEU A 218 -6.35 -6.54 10.99
CA LEU A 218 -5.96 -5.48 11.92
C LEU A 218 -4.80 -5.99 12.77
N TYR A 219 -3.60 -5.69 12.29
CA TYR A 219 -2.35 -6.01 12.94
C TYR A 219 -2.21 -5.23 14.26
N ARG A 220 -1.54 -5.85 15.24
CA ARG A 220 -1.31 -5.26 16.56
C ARG A 220 -0.51 -3.97 16.49
N GLY A 221 0.49 -3.92 15.61
CA GLY A 221 1.28 -2.71 15.33
C GLY A 221 0.57 -1.67 14.46
N GLY A 222 -0.67 -1.90 14.06
CA GLY A 222 -1.42 -1.07 13.13
C GLY A 222 -1.28 -1.50 11.66
N THR A 223 -2.19 -1.01 10.83
CA THR A 223 -2.38 -1.45 9.44
C THR A 223 -2.38 -0.26 8.49
N ARG A 224 -1.59 -0.34 7.43
CA ARG A 224 -1.56 0.63 6.34
C ARG A 224 -2.23 0.07 5.10
N ILE A 225 -3.06 0.89 4.46
CA ILE A 225 -3.83 0.57 3.26
C ILE A 225 -3.50 1.63 2.21
N THR A 226 -2.85 1.22 1.14
CA THR A 226 -2.62 2.05 -0.05
C THR A 226 -3.68 1.71 -1.09
N VAL A 227 -4.32 2.72 -1.66
CA VAL A 227 -5.29 2.61 -2.75
C VAL A 227 -4.75 3.36 -3.95
N THR A 228 -4.38 2.63 -4.99
CA THR A 228 -3.78 3.19 -6.20
C THR A 228 -4.73 3.05 -7.38
N ALA A 229 -4.82 4.10 -8.20
CA ALA A 229 -5.51 4.05 -9.47
C ALA A 229 -4.52 3.68 -10.59
N PRO A 230 -4.62 2.51 -11.21
CA PRO A 230 -3.69 2.12 -12.27
C PRO A 230 -3.78 3.07 -13.48
N PRO A 231 -2.63 3.40 -14.10
CA PRO A 231 -2.56 4.39 -15.18
C PRO A 231 -3.32 3.97 -16.46
N PHE A 232 -3.57 2.67 -16.65
CA PHE A 232 -4.22 2.15 -17.85
C PHE A 232 -5.58 1.47 -17.58
N ALA A 233 -6.01 1.39 -16.32
CA ALA A 233 -7.25 0.72 -15.92
C ALA A 233 -8.11 1.63 -15.00
N PRO A 234 -8.80 2.65 -15.55
CA PRO A 234 -9.56 3.64 -14.77
C PRO A 234 -10.77 3.05 -14.01
N SER A 235 -11.14 1.80 -14.30
CA SER A 235 -12.22 1.07 -13.63
C SER A 235 -11.75 0.26 -12.43
N ASP A 236 -10.44 0.20 -12.19
CA ASP A 236 -9.82 -0.69 -11.24
C ASP A 236 -9.17 0.09 -10.11
N LEU A 237 -9.06 -0.56 -8.96
CA LEU A 237 -8.29 -0.10 -7.83
C LEU A 237 -7.32 -1.21 -7.45
N GLU A 238 -6.14 -0.81 -7.00
CA GLU A 238 -5.17 -1.72 -6.40
C GLU A 238 -5.06 -1.39 -4.91
N PHE A 239 -5.27 -2.41 -4.07
CA PHE A 239 -5.12 -2.30 -2.63
C PHE A 239 -3.78 -2.90 -2.20
N GLY A 240 -2.93 -2.08 -1.60
CA GLY A 240 -1.75 -2.53 -0.86
C GLY A 240 -2.06 -2.50 0.63
N ILE A 241 -2.35 -3.64 1.25
CA ILE A 241 -2.63 -3.71 2.69
C ILE A 241 -1.46 -4.38 3.37
N VAL A 242 -0.78 -3.65 4.24
CA VAL A 242 0.44 -4.10 4.91
C VAL A 242 0.45 -3.67 6.38
N PRO A 243 1.08 -4.44 7.27
CA PRO A 243 1.30 -3.99 8.65
C PRO A 243 2.25 -2.80 8.69
N ILE A 244 2.04 -1.93 9.66
CA ILE A 244 2.98 -0.83 9.95
C ILE A 244 4.26 -1.41 10.55
N ASP A 245 4.16 -2.46 11.38
CA ASP A 245 5.32 -3.19 11.89
C ASP A 245 6.14 -3.81 10.73
N PRO A 246 7.43 -3.44 10.57
CA PRO A 246 8.27 -3.93 9.49
C PRO A 246 8.56 -5.44 9.59
N ARG A 247 8.60 -6.03 10.79
CA ARG A 247 8.82 -7.48 10.97
C ARG A 247 7.64 -8.26 10.41
N LEU A 248 6.43 -7.89 10.80
CA LEU A 248 5.21 -8.50 10.26
C LEU A 248 5.03 -8.21 8.76
N ARG A 249 5.51 -7.05 8.29
CA ARG A 249 5.47 -6.68 6.86
C ARG A 249 6.34 -7.59 6.02
N ALA A 250 7.51 -7.97 6.54
CA ALA A 250 8.40 -8.92 5.90
C ALA A 250 7.70 -10.27 5.68
N LEU A 251 6.95 -10.78 6.67
CA LEU A 251 6.16 -12.00 6.53
C LEU A 251 5.09 -11.90 5.42
N VAL A 252 4.35 -10.79 5.36
CA VAL A 252 3.33 -10.58 4.31
C VAL A 252 3.96 -10.54 2.92
N ARG A 253 5.10 -9.85 2.75
CA ARG A 253 5.80 -9.74 1.46
C ARG A 253 6.42 -11.07 1.04
N ALA A 254 7.03 -11.79 1.98
CA ALA A 254 7.55 -13.14 1.76
C ALA A 254 6.43 -14.08 1.31
N LEU A 255 5.25 -14.00 1.94
CA LEU A 255 4.10 -14.82 1.58
C LEU A 255 3.52 -14.51 0.20
N ASP A 256 3.60 -13.26 -0.28
CA ASP A 256 3.05 -12.89 -1.59
C ASP A 256 4.03 -13.21 -2.73
N ALA A 257 5.28 -12.78 -2.60
CA ALA A 257 6.24 -12.80 -3.70
C ALA A 257 7.69 -13.13 -3.27
N GLY A 258 7.88 -13.67 -2.06
CA GLY A 258 9.21 -14.06 -1.58
C GLY A 258 9.83 -15.19 -2.41
N THR A 259 11.13 -15.08 -2.62
CA THR A 259 12.03 -16.16 -3.07
C THR A 259 12.49 -17.00 -1.88
N SER A 260 13.01 -18.21 -2.13
CA SER A 260 13.53 -19.07 -1.05
C SER A 260 14.63 -18.37 -0.21
N ALA A 261 15.46 -17.53 -0.84
CA ALA A 261 16.49 -16.76 -0.12
C ALA A 261 15.86 -15.69 0.80
N GLU A 262 14.89 -14.93 0.31
CA GLU A 262 14.19 -13.92 1.11
C GLU A 262 13.41 -14.54 2.27
N VAL A 263 12.76 -15.67 2.02
CA VAL A 263 11.98 -16.38 3.03
C VAL A 263 12.89 -16.99 4.10
N THR A 264 14.07 -17.50 3.71
CA THR A 264 15.09 -17.97 4.65
C THR A 264 15.56 -16.83 5.55
N ALA A 265 15.86 -15.66 4.98
CA ALA A 265 16.25 -14.49 5.76
C ALA A 265 15.13 -14.02 6.70
N VAL A 266 13.87 -14.06 6.28
CA VAL A 266 12.74 -13.75 7.18
C VAL A 266 12.65 -14.76 8.33
N ARG A 267 12.84 -16.05 8.07
CA ARG A 267 12.88 -17.05 9.15
C ARG A 267 14.02 -16.79 10.13
N ASP A 268 15.21 -16.45 9.64
CA ASP A 268 16.42 -16.38 10.46
C ASP A 268 16.57 -15.05 11.20
N ASP A 269 16.16 -13.94 10.57
CA ASP A 269 16.38 -12.57 11.08
C ASP A 269 15.12 -11.93 11.68
N VAL A 270 13.91 -12.37 11.30
CA VAL A 270 12.65 -11.69 11.66
C VAL A 270 11.83 -12.46 12.67
N LEU A 271 11.78 -13.78 12.52
CA LEU A 271 11.19 -14.64 13.53
C LEU A 271 12.23 -14.81 14.64
N ASP A 272 11.84 -14.45 15.86
CA ASP A 272 12.66 -14.72 17.03
C ASP A 272 12.94 -16.24 17.05
N LYS A 273 14.16 -16.65 17.42
CA LYS A 273 14.58 -18.07 17.48
C LYS A 273 13.80 -18.91 18.52
N ASP A 274 12.76 -18.32 19.09
CA ASP A 274 11.90 -18.88 20.12
C ASP A 274 10.94 -19.92 19.52
N ASP A 275 10.40 -20.73 20.42
CA ASP A 275 9.43 -21.79 20.16
C ASP A 275 8.26 -21.30 19.27
N PRO A 276 7.86 -22.01 18.20
CA PRO A 276 6.64 -21.74 17.43
C PRO A 276 5.39 -21.52 18.29
N ASP A 277 5.34 -22.08 19.50
CA ASP A 277 4.26 -21.85 20.46
C ASP A 277 4.20 -20.40 20.99
N SER A 278 5.30 -19.67 20.96
CA SER A 278 5.35 -18.24 21.32
C SER A 278 4.46 -17.37 20.42
N LEU A 279 4.34 -17.74 19.13
CA LEU A 279 3.47 -17.10 18.15
C LEU A 279 1.99 -17.28 18.46
N LEU A 280 1.65 -18.30 19.26
CA LEU A 280 0.30 -18.55 19.72
C LEU A 280 0.05 -17.99 21.12
N SER A 281 0.99 -17.24 21.72
CA SER A 281 0.79 -16.65 23.04
C SER A 281 -0.35 -15.59 23.05
N PRO A 282 -1.00 -15.32 24.19
CA PRO A 282 -2.05 -14.29 24.28
C PRO A 282 -1.57 -12.87 23.91
N HIS A 283 -0.25 -12.65 23.96
CA HIS A 283 0.39 -11.40 23.58
C HIS A 283 1.03 -11.46 22.19
N ALA A 284 0.89 -12.54 21.44
CA ALA A 284 1.31 -12.56 20.05
C ALA A 284 0.28 -11.89 19.14
N ASP A 285 0.73 -11.40 18.00
CA ASP A 285 -0.16 -10.99 16.92
C ASP A 285 -0.70 -12.24 16.22
N PRO A 286 -2.03 -12.48 16.19
CA PRO A 286 -2.61 -13.67 15.54
C PRO A 286 -2.27 -13.76 14.06
N TRP A 287 -2.05 -12.62 13.40
CA TRP A 287 -1.68 -12.60 11.99
C TRP A 287 -0.26 -13.12 11.76
N ALA A 288 0.65 -12.95 12.72
CA ALA A 288 1.99 -13.54 12.62
C ALA A 288 1.90 -15.06 12.58
N ALA A 289 1.11 -15.68 13.47
CA ALA A 289 0.89 -17.12 13.47
C ALA A 289 0.24 -17.61 12.16
N ILE A 290 -0.79 -16.92 11.67
CA ILE A 290 -1.44 -17.27 10.39
C ILE A 290 -0.44 -17.19 9.23
N LEU A 291 0.34 -16.11 9.15
CA LEU A 291 1.33 -15.91 8.09
C LEU A 291 2.43 -16.98 8.12
N VAL A 292 2.93 -17.32 9.31
CA VAL A 292 3.93 -18.40 9.48
C VAL A 292 3.35 -19.75 9.06
N GLY A 293 2.10 -20.06 9.42
CA GLY A 293 1.43 -21.28 8.94
C GLY A 293 1.30 -21.31 7.41
N LEU A 294 0.93 -20.19 6.79
CA LEU A 294 0.85 -20.12 5.32
C LEU A 294 2.23 -20.24 4.66
N LEU A 295 3.26 -19.60 5.23
CA LEU A 295 4.65 -19.72 4.76
C LEU A 295 5.18 -21.14 4.90
N ALA A 296 4.85 -21.85 5.98
CA ALA A 296 5.25 -23.24 6.16
C ALA A 296 4.64 -24.19 5.14
N ILE A 297 3.43 -23.88 4.65
CA ILE A 297 2.81 -24.63 3.55
C ILE A 297 3.44 -24.26 2.20
N ARG A 298 3.78 -22.98 1.99
CA ARG A 298 4.36 -22.48 0.73
C ARG A 298 5.83 -22.89 0.56
N PHE A 299 6.60 -22.95 1.65
CA PHE A 299 8.05 -23.21 1.69
C PHE A 299 8.38 -24.31 2.72
N PRO A 300 7.93 -25.56 2.49
CA PRO A 300 8.11 -26.67 3.43
C PRO A 300 9.58 -27.08 3.62
N GLU A 301 10.49 -26.64 2.75
CA GLU A 301 11.93 -26.86 2.86
C GLU A 301 12.63 -25.85 3.79
N ILE A 302 12.00 -24.71 4.06
CA ILE A 302 12.55 -23.63 4.90
C ILE A 302 11.95 -23.69 6.30
N PHE A 303 10.64 -23.90 6.38
CA PHE A 303 9.90 -23.98 7.63
C PHE A 303 9.62 -25.42 8.01
N GLN A 304 9.58 -25.70 9.32
CA GLN A 304 9.16 -27.01 9.78
C GLN A 304 7.69 -27.27 9.40
N PRO A 305 7.33 -28.51 9.01
CA PRO A 305 5.94 -28.87 8.77
C PRO A 305 5.10 -28.58 10.01
N ILE A 306 3.92 -28.00 9.77
CA ILE A 306 2.99 -27.67 10.84
C ILE A 306 2.50 -28.97 11.48
N ASP A 307 2.78 -29.16 12.77
CA ASP A 307 2.26 -30.29 13.51
C ASP A 307 0.75 -30.13 13.80
N ARG A 308 0.11 -31.26 14.13
CA ARG A 308 -1.34 -31.29 14.36
C ARG A 308 -1.75 -30.47 15.59
N ALA A 309 -0.98 -30.51 16.66
CA ALA A 309 -1.33 -29.86 17.93
C ALA A 309 -1.28 -28.34 17.78
N TRP A 310 -0.24 -27.82 17.13
CA TRP A 310 -0.11 -26.39 16.82
C TRP A 310 -1.25 -25.91 15.91
N ALA A 311 -1.58 -26.69 14.87
CA ALA A 311 -2.67 -26.33 13.96
C ALA A 311 -4.05 -26.37 14.64
N ASP A 312 -4.30 -27.33 15.53
CA ASP A 312 -5.53 -27.39 16.33
C ASP A 312 -5.63 -26.20 17.29
N LEU A 313 -4.53 -25.81 17.95
CA LEU A 313 -4.47 -24.64 18.83
C LEU A 313 -4.68 -23.32 18.06
N LEU A 314 -4.13 -23.21 16.85
CA LEU A 314 -4.37 -22.06 15.97
C LEU A 314 -5.86 -21.95 15.61
N VAL A 315 -6.54 -23.07 15.32
CA VAL A 315 -7.98 -23.08 15.04
C VAL A 315 -8.80 -22.73 16.29
N GLU A 316 -8.38 -23.18 17.47
CA GLU A 316 -9.04 -22.84 18.73
C GLU A 316 -9.02 -21.33 18.97
N ARG A 317 -7.85 -20.69 18.78
CA ARG A 317 -7.66 -19.26 19.07
C ARG A 317 -8.13 -18.34 17.95
N ALA A 318 -7.95 -18.73 16.70
CA ALA A 318 -8.23 -17.92 15.51
C ALA A 318 -9.19 -18.59 14.52
N GLY A 319 -10.11 -19.43 15.01
CA GLY A 319 -11.14 -20.09 14.20
C GLY A 319 -12.16 -19.14 13.55
N TRP A 320 -12.11 -17.85 13.90
CA TRP A 320 -12.86 -16.79 13.21
C TRP A 320 -12.26 -16.41 11.85
N ALA A 321 -10.98 -16.71 11.61
CA ALA A 321 -10.30 -16.45 10.35
C ALA A 321 -10.55 -17.60 9.36
N PHE A 322 -10.75 -17.27 8.09
CA PHE A 322 -10.88 -18.28 7.03
C PHE A 322 -9.58 -19.07 6.87
N ASP A 323 -8.46 -18.37 6.95
CA ASP A 323 -7.11 -18.83 6.66
C ASP A 323 -6.65 -19.94 7.61
N THR A 324 -7.04 -19.90 8.89
CA THR A 324 -6.68 -20.92 9.88
C THR A 324 -7.28 -22.29 9.55
N HIS A 325 -8.53 -22.33 9.09
CA HIS A 325 -9.17 -23.57 8.67
C HIS A 325 -8.55 -24.14 7.39
N VAL A 326 -8.07 -23.28 6.48
CA VAL A 326 -7.36 -23.71 5.27
C VAL A 326 -5.99 -24.29 5.61
N ILE A 327 -5.26 -23.66 6.54
CA ILE A 327 -4.00 -24.20 7.08
C ILE A 327 -4.24 -25.61 7.66
N ARG A 328 -5.26 -25.76 8.50
CA ARG A 328 -5.58 -27.06 9.11
C ARG A 328 -6.02 -28.12 8.10
N ALA A 329 -6.80 -27.75 7.08
CA ALA A 329 -7.18 -28.64 6.00
C ALA A 329 -5.95 -29.13 5.20
N SER A 330 -5.01 -28.23 4.91
CA SER A 330 -3.75 -28.56 4.23
C SER A 330 -2.90 -29.51 5.06
N GLN A 331 -2.78 -29.24 6.36
CA GLN A 331 -2.08 -30.11 7.31
C GLN A 331 -2.69 -31.52 7.36
N ALA A 332 -4.02 -31.65 7.39
CA ALA A 332 -4.71 -32.95 7.38
C ALA A 332 -4.39 -33.75 6.10
N LEU A 333 -4.49 -33.12 4.93
CA LEU A 333 -4.16 -33.77 3.65
C LEU A 333 -2.69 -34.19 3.57
N ASN A 334 -1.77 -33.36 4.08
CA ASN A 334 -0.35 -33.68 4.10
C ASN A 334 -0.03 -34.86 5.04
N ALA A 335 -0.66 -34.91 6.22
CA ALA A 335 -0.51 -36.02 7.16
C ALA A 335 -1.05 -37.35 6.59
N GLY A 336 -2.06 -37.30 5.72
CA GLY A 336 -2.58 -38.48 5.02
C GLY A 336 -1.68 -39.02 3.90
N ARG A 337 -0.69 -38.25 3.41
CA ARG A 337 0.18 -38.70 2.31
C ARG A 337 1.04 -39.89 2.75
N GLY A 338 1.06 -40.94 1.94
CA GLY A 338 1.84 -42.15 2.24
C GLY A 338 1.23 -43.07 3.30
N THR A 339 0.04 -42.75 3.81
CA THR A 339 -0.73 -43.64 4.70
C THR A 339 -1.54 -44.67 3.91
N SER A 340 -2.17 -45.62 4.62
CA SER A 340 -3.10 -46.60 4.04
C SER A 340 -4.27 -45.92 3.33
N SER A 341 -4.97 -46.64 2.45
CA SER A 341 -6.15 -46.10 1.77
C SER A 341 -7.23 -45.58 2.74
N GLU A 342 -7.38 -46.24 3.90
CA GLU A 342 -8.28 -45.80 4.97
C GLU A 342 -7.81 -44.48 5.61
N GLY A 343 -6.51 -44.36 5.92
CA GLY A 343 -5.94 -43.11 6.44
C GLY A 343 -6.05 -41.93 5.46
N GLN A 344 -5.94 -42.19 4.15
CA GLN A 344 -6.17 -41.18 3.13
C GLN A 344 -7.64 -40.75 3.06
N ASN A 345 -8.59 -41.70 3.18
CA ASN A 345 -10.02 -41.38 3.23
C ASN A 345 -10.35 -40.49 4.45
N GLU A 346 -9.78 -40.81 5.62
CA GLU A 346 -9.94 -40.00 6.84
C GLU A 346 -9.36 -38.59 6.69
N ALA A 347 -8.15 -38.48 6.14
CA ALA A 347 -7.52 -37.18 5.88
C ALA A 347 -8.34 -36.30 4.94
N VAL A 348 -8.93 -36.89 3.88
CA VAL A 348 -9.85 -36.18 2.99
C VAL A 348 -11.11 -35.74 3.72
N ALA A 349 -11.70 -36.59 4.56
CA ALA A 349 -12.89 -36.25 5.34
C ALA A 349 -12.64 -35.10 6.33
N GLU A 350 -11.49 -35.14 7.03
CA GLU A 350 -11.07 -34.07 7.94
C GLU A 350 -10.85 -32.75 7.19
N ALA A 351 -10.13 -32.79 6.05
CA ALA A 351 -9.91 -31.61 5.22
C ALA A 351 -11.22 -30.99 4.73
N VAL A 352 -12.17 -31.80 4.23
CA VAL A 352 -13.49 -31.32 3.81
C VAL A 352 -14.25 -30.66 4.97
N ALA A 353 -14.15 -31.20 6.18
CA ALA A 353 -14.77 -30.60 7.36
C ALA A 353 -14.20 -29.21 7.67
N PHE A 354 -12.87 -29.04 7.59
CA PHE A 354 -12.23 -27.74 7.79
C PHE A 354 -12.49 -26.75 6.65
N LEU A 355 -12.50 -27.18 5.39
CA LEU A 355 -12.92 -26.32 4.28
C LEU A 355 -14.37 -25.83 4.43
N ALA A 356 -15.25 -26.65 5.00
CA ALA A 356 -16.60 -26.23 5.34
C ALA A 356 -16.61 -25.14 6.41
N ARG A 357 -15.78 -25.30 7.47
CA ARG A 357 -15.62 -24.29 8.53
C ARG A 357 -15.02 -22.99 7.98
N ALA A 358 -14.06 -23.06 7.05
CA ALA A 358 -13.52 -21.89 6.36
C ALA A 358 -14.65 -21.09 5.68
N GLN A 359 -15.54 -21.74 4.92
CA GLN A 359 -16.68 -21.06 4.29
C GLN A 359 -17.68 -20.46 5.29
N VAL A 360 -17.76 -20.98 6.52
CA VAL A 360 -18.54 -20.39 7.61
C VAL A 360 -17.83 -19.15 8.17
N ALA A 361 -16.51 -19.22 8.34
CA ALA A 361 -15.64 -18.12 8.78
C ALA A 361 -15.56 -16.95 7.78
N GLY A 362 -16.06 -17.12 6.55
CA GLY A 362 -16.33 -16.02 5.62
C GLY A 362 -15.48 -16.09 4.36
N SER A 363 -14.57 -15.12 4.20
CA SER A 363 -13.70 -15.00 3.04
C SER A 363 -12.23 -15.06 3.46
N PRO A 364 -11.32 -15.49 2.58
CA PRO A 364 -9.88 -15.40 2.82
C PRO A 364 -9.45 -13.97 3.13
N TYR A 365 -8.47 -13.82 4.02
CA TYR A 365 -7.73 -12.56 4.16
C TYR A 365 -6.64 -12.47 3.10
N TYR A 366 -5.84 -13.53 2.96
CA TYR A 366 -4.70 -13.54 2.04
C TYR A 366 -5.06 -14.19 0.68
N ARG A 367 -4.45 -13.67 -0.38
CA ARG A 367 -4.59 -14.21 -1.75
C ARG A 367 -4.12 -15.66 -1.82
N PHE A 368 -2.98 -15.95 -1.20
CA PHE A 368 -2.38 -17.29 -1.18
C PHE A 368 -3.32 -18.33 -0.55
N THR A 369 -4.05 -17.97 0.51
CA THR A 369 -5.06 -18.84 1.12
C THR A 369 -6.15 -19.27 0.13
N ASN A 370 -6.63 -18.35 -0.71
CA ASN A 370 -7.62 -18.68 -1.74
C ASN A 370 -7.04 -19.62 -2.81
N GLN A 371 -5.77 -19.41 -3.18
CA GLN A 371 -5.06 -20.30 -4.09
C GLN A 371 -4.92 -21.70 -3.48
N LEU A 372 -4.48 -21.80 -2.23
CA LEU A 372 -4.34 -23.07 -1.51
C LEU A 372 -5.69 -23.80 -1.37
N PHE A 373 -6.78 -23.06 -1.09
CA PHE A 373 -8.13 -23.61 -1.11
C PHE A 373 -8.47 -24.23 -2.49
N ALA A 374 -8.15 -23.52 -3.58
CA ALA A 374 -8.40 -23.99 -4.95
C ALA A 374 -7.61 -25.25 -5.30
N GLU A 375 -6.34 -25.30 -4.90
CA GLU A 375 -5.44 -26.43 -5.11
C GLU A 375 -5.93 -27.67 -4.35
N MET A 376 -6.25 -27.52 -3.05
CA MET A 376 -6.80 -28.60 -2.25
C MET A 376 -8.14 -29.09 -2.78
N ALA A 377 -9.05 -28.19 -3.16
CA ALA A 377 -10.33 -28.57 -3.74
C ALA A 377 -10.14 -29.35 -5.05
N SER A 378 -9.21 -28.94 -5.91
CA SER A 378 -8.90 -29.66 -7.14
C SER A 378 -8.30 -31.04 -6.86
N GLY A 379 -7.41 -31.15 -5.87
CA GLY A 379 -6.85 -32.43 -5.41
C GLY A 379 -7.92 -33.39 -4.87
N ILE A 380 -8.87 -32.88 -4.07
CA ILE A 380 -9.98 -33.68 -3.55
C ILE A 380 -10.90 -34.14 -4.68
N VAL A 381 -11.20 -33.29 -5.68
CA VAL A 381 -11.99 -33.71 -6.86
C VAL A 381 -11.34 -34.90 -7.56
N GLU A 382 -10.03 -34.82 -7.82
CA GLU A 382 -9.31 -35.90 -8.50
C GLU A 382 -9.28 -37.18 -7.65
N TYR A 383 -9.06 -37.06 -6.34
CA TYR A 383 -9.10 -38.19 -5.42
C TYR A 383 -10.48 -38.88 -5.41
N LEU A 384 -11.56 -38.09 -5.33
CA LEU A 384 -12.93 -38.60 -5.31
C LEU A 384 -13.35 -39.22 -6.64
N ARG A 385 -12.72 -38.88 -7.77
CA ARG A 385 -13.02 -39.50 -9.07
C ARG A 385 -12.79 -41.02 -9.06
N THR A 386 -11.76 -41.46 -8.34
CA THR A 386 -11.36 -42.87 -8.26
C THR A 386 -11.87 -43.55 -6.99
N ASN A 387 -11.92 -42.82 -5.87
CA ASN A 387 -12.15 -43.41 -4.55
C ASN A 387 -13.56 -43.17 -3.97
N ARG A 388 -14.48 -42.59 -4.77
CA ARG A 388 -15.85 -42.25 -4.34
C ARG A 388 -16.56 -43.33 -3.51
N PRO A 389 -16.52 -44.63 -3.86
CA PRO A 389 -17.25 -45.66 -3.11
C PRO A 389 -16.69 -45.92 -1.70
N PHE A 390 -15.45 -45.52 -1.44
CA PHE A 390 -14.73 -45.79 -0.19
C PHE A 390 -14.68 -44.58 0.76
N VAL A 391 -15.14 -43.41 0.30
CA VAL A 391 -15.24 -42.20 1.12
C VAL A 391 -16.68 -42.07 1.63
N ASP A 392 -16.83 -41.61 2.88
CA ASP A 392 -18.15 -41.35 3.48
C ASP A 392 -19.05 -40.52 2.55
N PRO A 393 -20.23 -41.03 2.14
CA PRO A 393 -21.16 -40.31 1.27
C PRO A 393 -21.57 -38.93 1.79
N VAL A 394 -21.62 -38.73 3.12
CA VAL A 394 -21.93 -37.44 3.73
C VAL A 394 -20.81 -36.44 3.45
N CYS A 395 -19.55 -36.86 3.59
CA CYS A 395 -18.38 -36.09 3.23
C CYS A 395 -18.40 -35.69 1.74
N VAL A 396 -18.63 -36.65 0.84
CA VAL A 396 -18.69 -36.39 -0.61
C VAL A 396 -19.74 -35.34 -0.94
N LYS A 397 -20.96 -35.49 -0.39
CA LYS A 397 -22.05 -34.53 -0.61
C LYS A 397 -21.71 -33.13 -0.07
N ARG A 398 -21.10 -33.05 1.11
CA ARG A 398 -20.66 -31.79 1.70
C ARG A 398 -19.59 -31.12 0.82
N PHE A 399 -18.63 -31.88 0.32
CA PHE A 399 -17.60 -31.37 -0.58
C PHE A 399 -18.19 -30.84 -1.89
N GLU A 400 -19.11 -31.58 -2.52
CA GLU A 400 -19.77 -31.14 -3.76
C GLU A 400 -20.51 -29.80 -3.59
N GLN A 401 -21.13 -29.57 -2.42
CA GLN A 401 -21.77 -28.29 -2.09
C GLN A 401 -20.75 -27.14 -1.97
N ILE A 402 -19.66 -27.39 -1.23
CA ILE A 402 -18.56 -26.42 -1.01
C ILE A 402 -17.91 -26.05 -2.35
N TYR A 403 -17.52 -27.06 -3.12
CA TYR A 403 -16.86 -26.90 -4.41
C TYR A 403 -17.78 -26.25 -5.44
N GLY A 404 -19.05 -26.67 -5.50
CA GLY A 404 -20.06 -26.07 -6.37
C GLY A 404 -20.29 -24.59 -6.04
N ARG A 405 -20.32 -24.22 -4.75
CA ARG A 405 -20.39 -22.81 -4.35
C ARG A 405 -19.17 -22.03 -4.79
N TRP A 406 -17.97 -22.51 -4.46
CA TRP A 406 -16.72 -21.82 -4.79
C TRP A 406 -16.56 -21.61 -6.29
N ARG A 407 -16.87 -22.62 -7.13
CA ARG A 407 -16.82 -22.50 -8.60
C ARG A 407 -17.75 -21.43 -9.17
N ARG A 408 -18.94 -21.26 -8.59
CA ARG A 408 -19.86 -20.18 -8.99
C ARG A 408 -19.32 -18.80 -8.63
N GLU A 409 -18.54 -18.73 -7.56
CA GLU A 409 -18.05 -17.49 -6.99
C GLU A 409 -16.70 -17.04 -7.59
N LEU A 410 -15.94 -17.93 -8.22
CA LEU A 410 -14.66 -17.67 -8.89
C LEU A 410 -14.57 -16.35 -9.67
N PRO A 411 -15.53 -15.97 -10.53
CA PRO A 411 -15.46 -14.73 -11.31
C PRO A 411 -15.56 -13.45 -10.48
N LEU A 412 -16.01 -13.58 -9.23
CA LEU A 412 -16.16 -12.49 -8.27
C LEU A 412 -14.96 -12.40 -7.32
N GLN A 413 -13.90 -13.15 -7.58
CA GLN A 413 -12.69 -13.18 -6.78
C GLN A 413 -11.56 -12.50 -7.56
N ARG A 414 -10.82 -11.61 -6.89
CA ARG A 414 -9.62 -10.97 -7.42
C ARG A 414 -8.49 -11.11 -6.39
N GLY A 415 -7.32 -11.50 -6.86
CA GLY A 415 -6.09 -11.42 -6.10
C GLY A 415 -5.24 -10.29 -6.64
N ALA A 416 -5.24 -9.12 -5.99
CA ALA A 416 -4.34 -8.02 -6.29
C ALA A 416 -3.42 -7.82 -5.08
N GLY A 417 -2.11 -7.93 -5.28
CA GLY A 417 -1.13 -7.97 -4.20
C GLY A 417 -1.30 -9.18 -3.27
N SER A 418 -0.96 -9.00 -1.99
CA SER A 418 -1.01 -10.03 -0.95
C SER A 418 -2.42 -10.40 -0.48
N MET A 419 -3.41 -9.55 -0.74
CA MET A 419 -4.75 -9.68 -0.16
C MET A 419 -5.80 -10.23 -1.13
N PHE A 420 -6.77 -10.93 -0.57
CA PHE A 420 -7.95 -11.37 -1.28
C PHE A 420 -8.99 -10.24 -1.38
N THR A 421 -9.55 -10.05 -2.59
CA THR A 421 -10.59 -9.07 -2.85
C THR A 421 -11.81 -9.71 -3.50
N TRP A 422 -12.98 -9.38 -2.99
CA TRP A 422 -14.28 -9.78 -3.51
C TRP A 422 -14.92 -8.68 -4.36
N LEU A 423 -15.32 -9.03 -5.58
CA LEU A 423 -15.93 -8.13 -6.58
C LEU A 423 -17.46 -8.24 -6.51
N ALA A 424 -18.07 -7.55 -5.55
CA ALA A 424 -19.52 -7.50 -5.43
C ALA A 424 -20.14 -6.62 -6.52
N ARG A 425 -21.30 -7.04 -7.05
CA ARG A 425 -22.10 -6.30 -8.06
C ARG A 425 -21.37 -6.00 -9.37
N ASP A 426 -20.36 -6.80 -9.73
CA ASP A 426 -19.78 -6.77 -11.07
C ASP A 426 -20.79 -7.37 -12.07
N GLN A 427 -21.48 -6.48 -12.79
CA GLN A 427 -22.53 -6.88 -13.74
C GLN A 427 -21.99 -7.67 -14.92
N ALA A 428 -20.76 -7.39 -15.35
CA ALA A 428 -20.14 -8.10 -16.47
C ALA A 428 -19.84 -9.55 -16.06
N ALA A 429 -19.20 -9.73 -14.91
CA ALA A 429 -18.91 -11.06 -14.36
C ALA A 429 -20.19 -11.86 -14.07
N LEU A 430 -21.18 -11.25 -13.41
CA LEU A 430 -22.43 -11.93 -13.07
C LEU A 430 -23.23 -12.38 -14.31
N LYS A 431 -23.29 -11.55 -15.36
CA LYS A 431 -23.97 -11.90 -16.62
C LYS A 431 -23.24 -12.99 -17.39
N ALA A 432 -21.91 -12.90 -17.53
CA ALA A 432 -21.11 -13.90 -18.23
C ALA A 432 -21.29 -15.31 -17.63
N HIS A 433 -21.44 -15.39 -16.31
CA HIS A 433 -21.53 -16.66 -15.58
C HIS A 433 -22.94 -17.08 -15.18
N LYS A 434 -23.98 -16.41 -15.70
CA LYS A 434 -25.41 -16.72 -15.45
C LYS A 434 -25.76 -16.78 -13.95
N ILE A 435 -25.10 -15.95 -13.15
CA ILE A 435 -25.38 -15.82 -11.71
C ILE A 435 -26.53 -14.82 -11.55
N LEU A 436 -27.48 -15.08 -10.65
CA LEU A 436 -28.64 -14.22 -10.38
C LEU A 436 -28.21 -12.74 -10.29
N THR A 437 -28.75 -11.93 -11.20
CA THR A 437 -28.29 -10.56 -11.43
C THR A 437 -28.99 -9.61 -10.45
N PRO A 438 -28.29 -8.94 -9.52
CA PRO A 438 -28.88 -7.81 -8.82
C PRO A 438 -29.13 -6.71 -9.86
N ASN A 439 -30.36 -6.23 -9.97
CA ASN A 439 -30.80 -5.32 -11.05
C ASN A 439 -30.27 -3.87 -10.92
N ARG A 440 -29.15 -3.66 -10.21
CA ARG A 440 -28.60 -2.34 -9.88
C ARG A 440 -27.08 -2.33 -10.02
N SER A 441 -26.59 -1.43 -10.86
CA SER A 441 -25.17 -1.08 -10.93
C SER A 441 -24.72 -0.34 -9.66
N SER A 442 -23.42 -0.36 -9.39
CA SER A 442 -22.85 0.41 -8.27
C SER A 442 -23.08 1.90 -8.47
N SER A 443 -23.66 2.57 -7.48
CA SER A 443 -23.85 4.03 -7.50
C SER A 443 -22.56 4.81 -7.20
N GLY A 444 -21.47 4.11 -6.89
CA GLY A 444 -20.24 4.73 -6.38
C GLY A 444 -20.42 5.35 -4.99
N ARG A 445 -21.44 4.94 -4.22
CA ARG A 445 -21.67 5.36 -2.83
C ARG A 445 -21.81 4.15 -1.93
N LEU A 446 -21.22 4.24 -0.74
CA LEU A 446 -21.43 3.30 0.35
C LEU A 446 -22.60 3.75 1.22
N ARG A 447 -23.18 2.83 1.99
CA ARG A 447 -24.29 3.12 2.88
C ARG A 447 -23.72 3.71 4.19
N PRO A 448 -24.04 4.96 4.56
CA PRO A 448 -23.46 5.57 5.76
C PRO A 448 -24.01 5.04 7.08
N ARG A 449 -24.98 4.12 7.07
CA ARG A 449 -25.59 3.56 8.27
C ARG A 449 -24.69 2.51 8.92
N ASP A 450 -24.10 1.66 8.08
CA ASP A 450 -23.34 0.45 8.40
C ASP A 450 -21.88 0.54 7.91
N THR A 451 -21.44 1.74 7.54
CA THR A 451 -20.09 1.98 7.04
C THR A 451 -19.61 3.36 7.48
N LEU A 452 -18.44 3.41 8.09
CA LEU A 452 -17.68 4.64 8.26
C LEU A 452 -17.09 5.00 6.89
N VAL A 453 -17.64 6.02 6.24
CA VAL A 453 -17.09 6.53 4.98
C VAL A 453 -15.84 7.33 5.30
N ILE A 454 -14.69 6.83 4.86
CA ILE A 454 -13.39 7.44 5.13
C ILE A 454 -12.93 8.32 3.95
N PHE A 455 -13.33 8.00 2.72
CA PHE A 455 -12.95 8.77 1.55
C PHE A 455 -14.10 8.83 0.53
N GLU A 456 -14.34 10.02 -0.02
CA GLU A 456 -15.21 10.26 -1.18
C GLU A 456 -14.47 11.07 -2.24
N GLY A 457 -14.40 10.52 -3.45
CA GLY A 457 -13.60 11.09 -4.51
C GLY A 457 -14.04 10.70 -5.92
N GLN A 458 -13.20 11.04 -6.88
CA GLN A 458 -13.24 10.54 -8.24
C GLN A 458 -11.95 9.79 -8.55
N VAL A 459 -12.09 8.72 -9.32
CA VAL A 459 -10.99 7.98 -9.90
C VAL A 459 -11.02 8.13 -11.41
N SER A 460 -9.86 8.36 -12.00
CA SER A 460 -9.58 8.24 -13.43
C SER A 460 -8.24 7.54 -13.62
N ALA A 461 -7.86 7.29 -14.86
CA ALA A 461 -6.60 6.63 -15.19
C ALA A 461 -5.40 7.34 -14.52
N GLY A 462 -4.76 6.66 -13.56
CA GLY A 462 -3.60 7.18 -12.82
C GLY A 462 -3.88 8.30 -11.82
N GLN A 463 -5.14 8.65 -11.55
CA GLN A 463 -5.49 9.81 -10.71
C GLN A 463 -6.64 9.52 -9.75
N VAL A 464 -6.49 10.01 -8.52
CA VAL A 464 -7.53 10.01 -7.48
C VAL A 464 -7.68 11.44 -6.95
N ALA A 465 -8.91 11.98 -6.94
CA ALA A 465 -9.22 13.34 -6.53
C ALA A 465 -10.39 13.40 -5.53
N PHE A 466 -10.44 14.41 -4.66
CA PHE A 466 -11.52 14.60 -3.69
C PHE A 466 -12.79 15.20 -4.33
N ILE A 467 -13.96 14.73 -3.87
CA ILE A 467 -15.25 15.39 -4.08
C ILE A 467 -15.57 16.14 -2.78
N GLY A 468 -15.63 17.48 -2.81
CA GLY A 468 -16.09 18.25 -1.63
C GLY A 468 -17.46 17.74 -1.12
N GLY A 469 -17.56 17.42 0.17
CA GLY A 469 -18.73 16.80 0.80
C GLY A 469 -19.55 17.76 1.66
N THR A 470 -20.85 17.50 1.76
CA THR A 470 -21.87 18.16 2.60
C THR A 470 -21.49 18.30 4.09
N PRO A 471 -22.00 19.32 4.80
CA PRO A 471 -21.59 19.65 6.16
C PRO A 471 -22.18 18.64 7.16
N GLY A 472 -21.33 17.83 7.78
CA GLY A 472 -21.77 16.86 8.79
C GLY A 472 -20.67 16.19 9.62
N ALA A 473 -19.39 16.38 9.30
CA ALA A 473 -18.27 15.81 10.05
C ALA A 473 -17.54 16.82 10.95
N LEU A 474 -18.03 18.06 11.05
CA LEU A 474 -17.31 19.19 11.66
C LEU A 474 -17.35 19.24 13.21
N GLN A 475 -18.03 18.32 13.90
CA GLN A 475 -18.25 18.48 15.34
C GLN A 475 -17.17 17.87 16.24
N HIS A 476 -16.29 16.99 15.75
CA HIS A 476 -15.39 16.22 16.63
C HIS A 476 -13.91 16.67 16.62
N LEU A 477 -13.51 17.58 15.73
CA LEU A 477 -12.10 17.99 15.58
C LEU A 477 -11.76 19.34 16.23
N LEU A 478 -12.74 20.08 16.77
CA LEU A 478 -12.54 21.43 17.31
C LEU A 478 -12.84 21.54 18.81
N SER A 479 -12.98 20.43 19.53
CA SER A 479 -13.29 20.46 20.95
C SER A 479 -12.56 19.40 21.73
N GLU A 480 -11.23 19.43 21.75
CA GLU A 480 -10.45 19.14 22.97
C GLU A 480 -9.15 19.97 22.93
N GLY A 481 -9.03 20.91 23.89
CA GLY A 481 -7.77 21.57 24.21
C GLY A 481 -6.82 20.61 24.96
N PRO A 482 -5.55 21.00 25.16
CA PRO A 482 -4.49 20.06 25.47
C PRO A 482 -4.60 19.53 26.91
N LEU A 483 -4.86 18.23 27.04
CA LEU A 483 -4.46 17.46 28.22
C LEU A 483 -3.27 16.60 27.82
N ALA A 484 -2.11 17.00 28.32
CA ALA A 484 -0.86 16.27 28.20
C ALA A 484 -1.05 14.82 28.69
N SER A 485 -0.71 13.86 27.84
CA SER A 485 -0.51 12.46 28.22
C SER A 485 0.63 11.94 27.38
N GLU A 486 1.77 11.73 28.05
CA GLU A 486 2.99 11.17 27.51
C GLU A 486 2.71 9.72 27.07
N VAL A 487 2.59 9.53 25.76
CA VAL A 487 2.66 8.22 25.09
C VAL A 487 3.89 8.29 24.17
N PRO A 488 4.75 7.25 24.10
CA PRO A 488 5.88 7.27 23.18
C PRO A 488 5.36 7.15 21.76
N GLY A 489 5.15 8.29 21.11
CA GLY A 489 4.79 8.39 19.70
C GLY A 489 5.98 8.04 18.81
N HIS A 490 5.70 7.48 17.64
CA HIS A 490 6.70 7.34 16.58
C HIS A 490 7.31 8.73 16.26
N PRO A 491 8.63 8.83 16.04
CA PRO A 491 9.29 10.11 15.77
C PRO A 491 8.65 10.88 14.60
N GLU A 492 8.17 10.18 13.56
CA GLU A 492 7.58 10.78 12.36
C GLU A 492 6.21 11.44 12.61
N ASP A 493 5.40 10.92 13.52
CA ASP A 493 4.10 11.49 13.91
C ASP A 493 4.25 12.73 14.79
N ALA A 494 5.21 12.69 15.72
CA ALA A 494 5.60 13.86 16.50
C ALA A 494 6.12 14.97 15.57
N LEU A 495 6.90 14.61 14.55
CA LEU A 495 7.43 15.55 13.56
C LEU A 495 6.33 16.18 12.68
N ALA A 496 5.33 15.44 12.21
CA ALA A 496 4.29 15.99 11.34
C ALA A 496 3.37 17.00 12.06
N TRP A 497 2.98 16.71 13.32
CA TRP A 497 2.21 17.65 14.14
C TRP A 497 3.08 18.81 14.63
N ASP A 498 4.36 18.59 14.93
CA ASP A 498 5.32 19.66 15.25
C ASP A 498 5.52 20.60 14.04
N GLU A 499 5.64 20.06 12.82
CA GLU A 499 5.75 20.83 11.57
C GLU A 499 4.53 21.73 11.30
N LEU A 500 3.31 21.22 11.53
CA LEU A 500 2.08 22.00 11.41
C LEU A 500 1.90 22.98 12.58
N SER A 501 2.29 22.61 13.80
CA SER A 501 2.23 23.48 15.00
C SER A 501 3.17 24.68 14.88
N ARG A 502 4.28 24.52 14.14
CA ARG A 502 5.22 25.59 13.80
C ARG A 502 4.70 26.55 12.72
N MET A 503 3.55 26.27 12.10
CA MET A 503 2.98 27.11 11.05
C MET A 503 2.54 28.47 11.63
N PRO A 504 3.16 29.59 11.23
CA PRO A 504 2.85 30.91 11.78
C PRO A 504 1.36 31.31 11.60
N ALA A 505 0.72 30.86 10.52
CA ALA A 505 -0.68 31.10 10.21
C ALA A 505 -1.65 30.58 11.29
N LEU A 506 -1.28 29.54 12.06
CA LEU A 506 -2.14 29.07 13.15
C LEU A 506 -2.33 30.10 14.26
N GLY A 507 -1.33 30.95 14.50
CA GLY A 507 -1.39 32.04 15.49
C GLY A 507 -2.07 33.32 14.99
N ARG A 508 -2.41 33.41 13.70
CA ARG A 508 -3.10 34.58 13.12
C ARG A 508 -4.61 34.39 13.17
N ALA A 509 -5.35 35.48 13.41
CA ALA A 509 -6.81 35.45 13.40
C ALA A 509 -7.33 34.94 12.04
N PRO A 510 -8.37 34.08 12.01
CA PRO A 510 -8.96 33.64 10.75
C PRO A 510 -9.55 34.83 9.98
N GLY A 511 -9.56 34.70 8.66
CA GLY A 511 -10.21 35.63 7.75
C GLY A 511 -11.74 35.66 7.92
N PRO A 512 -12.46 36.39 7.05
CA PRO A 512 -13.91 36.47 7.08
C PRO A 512 -14.56 35.06 7.08
N PRO A 513 -15.74 34.87 7.67
CA PRO A 513 -16.39 33.54 7.73
C PRO A 513 -16.58 32.84 6.37
N ALA A 514 -16.71 33.61 5.29
CA ALA A 514 -16.83 33.11 3.92
C ALA A 514 -15.50 32.62 3.32
N ASP A 515 -14.37 33.09 3.85
CA ASP A 515 -13.03 32.67 3.44
C ASP A 515 -12.05 32.77 4.63
N PRO A 516 -12.05 31.78 5.53
CA PRO A 516 -11.27 31.81 6.77
C PRO A 516 -9.75 31.85 6.59
N ASN A 517 -9.26 31.55 5.38
CA ASN A 517 -7.84 31.52 5.07
C ASN A 517 -7.32 32.86 4.54
N ARG A 518 -8.22 33.77 4.15
CA ARG A 518 -7.85 35.04 3.53
C ARG A 518 -7.04 35.91 4.49
N GLY A 519 -5.85 36.31 4.06
CA GLY A 519 -4.89 37.12 4.81
C GLY A 519 -4.14 36.36 5.92
N ARG A 520 -4.30 35.04 6.02
CA ARG A 520 -3.75 34.23 7.12
C ARG A 520 -2.35 33.69 6.82
N PHE A 521 -1.96 33.58 5.55
CA PHE A 521 -0.74 32.93 5.06
C PHE A 521 0.24 33.91 4.41
N GLY A 522 0.22 35.17 4.84
CA GLY A 522 1.16 36.20 4.38
C GLY A 522 0.77 36.89 3.08
N GLY A 523 -0.40 36.58 2.49
CA GLY A 523 -1.02 37.36 1.42
C GLY A 523 -0.34 37.32 0.05
N ALA A 524 0.72 36.54 -0.14
CA ALA A 524 1.48 36.47 -1.38
C ALA A 524 1.57 35.04 -1.93
N ALA A 525 1.29 34.88 -3.23
CA ALA A 525 1.38 33.60 -3.92
C ALA A 525 2.84 33.21 -4.28
N SER A 526 3.78 34.14 -4.15
CA SER A 526 5.21 33.90 -4.37
C SER A 526 6.02 34.44 -3.20
N ARG A 527 6.90 33.60 -2.64
CA ARG A 527 7.78 33.95 -1.53
C ARG A 527 8.93 32.95 -1.40
N GLY A 528 10.13 33.44 -1.08
CA GLY A 528 11.28 32.59 -0.74
C GLY A 528 11.73 31.63 -1.84
N GLY A 529 11.53 31.99 -3.12
CA GLY A 529 11.84 31.12 -4.26
C GLY A 529 10.74 30.12 -4.61
N PHE A 530 9.57 30.17 -3.95
CA PHE A 530 8.45 29.28 -4.24
C PHE A 530 7.25 30.05 -4.80
N HIS A 531 6.56 29.45 -5.77
CA HIS A 531 5.41 30.01 -6.47
C HIS A 531 4.21 29.06 -6.38
N LEU A 532 3.10 29.54 -5.82
CA LEU A 532 1.82 28.84 -5.79
C LEU A 532 0.94 29.34 -6.94
N THR A 533 0.53 28.42 -7.82
CA THR A 533 -0.36 28.69 -8.95
C THR A 533 -1.56 27.74 -8.94
N ALA A 534 -2.62 28.11 -9.67
CA ALA A 534 -3.78 27.25 -9.87
C ALA A 534 -4.28 27.28 -11.31
N ASP A 535 -4.62 26.10 -11.84
CA ASP A 535 -5.29 25.93 -13.13
C ASP A 535 -6.71 25.37 -12.93
N PHE A 536 -7.61 25.68 -13.86
CA PHE A 536 -9.02 25.29 -13.77
C PHE A 536 -9.41 24.35 -14.91
N ALA A 537 -10.05 23.23 -14.58
CA ALA A 537 -10.62 22.30 -15.55
C ALA A 537 -12.14 22.13 -15.36
N SER A 538 -12.84 22.08 -16.49
CA SER A 538 -14.29 21.88 -16.55
C SER A 538 -14.66 20.48 -16.07
N THR A 539 -15.64 20.36 -15.18
CA THR A 539 -16.22 19.06 -14.81
C THR A 539 -17.50 18.78 -15.60
N LYS A 540 -17.96 17.51 -15.63
CA LYS A 540 -19.28 17.15 -16.20
C LYS A 540 -20.46 17.80 -15.44
N ARG A 541 -20.22 18.33 -14.24
CA ARG A 541 -21.24 18.96 -13.39
C ARG A 541 -21.09 20.48 -13.47
N ARG A 542 -22.15 21.17 -13.91
CA ARG A 542 -22.12 22.63 -14.14
C ARG A 542 -21.87 23.46 -12.88
N ASP A 543 -22.04 22.87 -11.70
CA ASP A 543 -21.87 23.49 -10.38
C ASP A 543 -20.51 23.21 -9.74
N ARG A 544 -19.56 22.60 -10.46
CA ARG A 544 -18.22 22.27 -9.94
C ARG A 544 -17.12 22.52 -10.93
N VAL A 545 -15.97 22.92 -10.39
CA VAL A 545 -14.72 23.12 -11.14
C VAL A 545 -13.62 22.33 -10.45
N THR A 546 -12.81 21.65 -11.25
CA THR A 546 -11.55 21.06 -10.78
C THR A 546 -10.49 22.16 -10.75
N ILE A 547 -9.81 22.28 -9.62
CA ILE A 547 -8.73 23.23 -9.36
C ILE A 547 -7.46 22.41 -9.19
N ASN A 548 -6.48 22.65 -10.06
CA ASN A 548 -5.16 22.03 -9.99
C ASN A 548 -4.19 23.04 -9.40
N LEU A 549 -3.78 22.81 -8.16
CA LEU A 549 -2.83 23.63 -7.44
C LEU A 549 -1.42 23.12 -7.67
N THR A 550 -0.48 24.02 -7.94
CA THR A 550 0.94 23.70 -8.10
C THR A 550 1.77 24.66 -7.26
N VAL A 551 2.63 24.11 -6.41
CA VAL A 551 3.74 24.86 -5.80
C VAL A 551 4.99 24.50 -6.58
N GLU A 552 5.68 25.48 -7.13
CA GLU A 552 6.89 25.33 -7.91
C GLU A 552 8.05 26.07 -7.23
N ALA A 553 9.19 25.39 -7.09
CA ALA A 553 10.43 26.01 -6.65
C ALA A 553 11.18 26.61 -7.86
N GLU A 554 11.70 27.84 -7.73
CA GLU A 554 12.47 28.53 -8.77
C GLU A 554 13.81 27.84 -9.04
N ARG A 555 14.40 27.19 -8.02
CA ARG A 555 15.64 26.42 -8.14
C ARG A 555 15.43 25.04 -7.53
N LEU A 556 15.77 23.99 -8.28
CA LEU A 556 15.62 22.59 -7.85
C LEU A 556 16.38 22.28 -6.55
N GLU A 557 17.51 22.94 -6.29
CA GLU A 557 18.30 22.82 -5.06
C GLU A 557 17.53 23.24 -3.79
N GLN A 558 16.44 24.00 -3.93
CA GLN A 558 15.59 24.41 -2.80
C GLN A 558 14.64 23.30 -2.34
N THR A 559 14.57 22.17 -3.06
CA THR A 559 13.66 21.05 -2.75
C THR A 559 14.39 19.71 -2.86
N ALA A 560 14.46 18.97 -1.75
CA ALA A 560 14.94 17.59 -1.73
C ALA A 560 13.82 16.58 -2.04
N LEU A 561 14.19 15.37 -2.47
CA LEU A 561 13.25 14.25 -2.56
C LEU A 561 12.65 13.98 -1.16
N ALA A 562 11.33 13.92 -1.06
CA ALA A 562 10.54 13.87 0.18
C ALA A 562 10.32 15.22 0.92
N ASP A 563 10.68 16.36 0.34
CA ASP A 563 10.18 17.65 0.82
C ASP A 563 8.67 17.78 0.58
N VAL A 564 7.99 18.44 1.51
CA VAL A 564 6.52 18.45 1.58
C VAL A 564 5.97 19.87 1.56
N ALA A 565 4.89 20.05 0.82
CA ALA A 565 4.01 21.20 0.87
C ALA A 565 2.72 20.82 1.56
N TRP A 566 2.39 21.51 2.65
CA TRP A 566 1.09 21.40 3.30
C TRP A 566 0.15 22.41 2.67
N PHE A 567 -0.91 21.95 2.01
CA PHE A 567 -1.98 22.77 1.48
C PHE A 567 -3.12 22.88 2.51
N ILE A 568 -3.46 24.10 2.87
CA ILE A 568 -4.55 24.43 3.78
C ILE A 568 -5.72 24.97 2.95
N LEU A 569 -6.78 24.16 2.91
CA LEU A 569 -8.01 24.43 2.18
C LEU A 569 -9.07 25.08 3.07
N HIS A 570 -10.21 25.43 2.46
CA HIS A 570 -11.37 25.91 3.20
C HIS A 570 -11.87 24.85 4.22
N PRO A 571 -12.38 25.22 5.41
CA PRO A 571 -12.83 24.27 6.43
C PRO A 571 -13.98 23.32 6.02
N THR A 572 -14.62 23.56 4.88
CA THR A 572 -15.64 22.66 4.31
C THR A 572 -15.04 21.44 3.62
N PHE A 573 -13.73 21.41 3.38
CA PHE A 573 -13.02 20.22 2.92
C PHE A 573 -12.74 19.30 4.11
N SER A 574 -12.84 17.99 3.91
CA SER A 574 -12.56 16.98 4.93
C SER A 574 -11.62 15.93 4.36
N PRO A 575 -10.32 15.95 4.69
CA PRO A 575 -9.65 16.91 5.57
C PRO A 575 -9.44 18.30 4.91
N ALA A 576 -9.32 19.34 5.75
CA ALA A 576 -9.04 20.72 5.30
C ALA A 576 -7.53 21.00 5.14
N VAL A 577 -6.67 20.10 5.60
CA VAL A 577 -5.21 20.18 5.47
C VAL A 577 -4.76 18.94 4.70
N LEU A 578 -4.03 19.14 3.62
CA LEU A 578 -3.55 18.09 2.73
C LEU A 578 -2.04 18.23 2.52
N LYS A 579 -1.33 17.12 2.56
CA LYS A 579 0.11 17.06 2.32
C LYS A 579 0.38 16.69 0.86
N ALA A 580 1.35 17.32 0.22
CA ALA A 580 1.83 16.90 -1.09
C ALA A 580 3.36 16.92 -1.12
N THR A 581 3.97 15.85 -1.61
CA THR A 581 5.43 15.79 -1.79
C THR A 581 5.87 16.49 -3.07
N PHE A 582 7.01 17.15 -3.02
CA PHE A 582 7.67 17.71 -4.20
C PHE A 582 8.17 16.57 -5.11
N ARG A 583 7.93 16.73 -6.42
CA ARG A 583 8.46 15.91 -7.50
C ARG A 583 8.99 16.82 -8.59
N ALA A 584 10.28 16.67 -8.94
CA ALA A 584 10.96 17.52 -9.93
C ALA A 584 10.72 19.03 -9.68
N GLY A 585 10.92 19.47 -8.44
CA GLY A 585 10.74 20.88 -8.03
C GLY A 585 9.28 21.34 -7.92
N ARG A 586 8.29 20.44 -8.05
CA ARG A 586 6.86 20.79 -7.98
C ARG A 586 6.06 19.91 -7.03
N ALA A 587 5.27 20.52 -6.15
CA ALA A 587 4.22 19.83 -5.41
C ALA A 587 2.87 20.14 -6.04
N ARG A 588 2.12 19.11 -6.45
CA ARG A 588 0.83 19.27 -7.16
C ARG A 588 -0.32 18.65 -6.39
N MET A 589 -1.47 19.30 -6.44
CA MET A 589 -2.71 18.82 -5.84
C MET A 589 -3.90 19.15 -6.74
N SER A 590 -4.90 18.27 -6.81
CA SER A 590 -6.14 18.50 -7.56
C SER A 590 -7.36 18.33 -6.66
N ILE A 591 -8.25 19.33 -6.66
CA ILE A 591 -9.45 19.38 -5.82
C ILE A 591 -10.66 19.84 -6.63
N GLU A 592 -11.87 19.42 -6.24
CA GLU A 592 -13.10 20.01 -6.79
C GLU A 592 -13.74 20.99 -5.82
N ALA A 593 -14.11 22.17 -6.31
CA ALA A 593 -14.81 23.19 -5.54
C ALA A 593 -16.07 23.70 -6.28
N TRP A 594 -17.02 24.23 -5.50
CA TRP A 594 -18.26 24.85 -5.98
C TRP A 594 -18.24 26.38 -5.83
N GLY A 595 -17.12 26.94 -5.37
CA GLY A 595 -16.85 28.36 -5.13
C GLY A 595 -15.35 28.60 -4.94
N GLY A 596 -14.94 29.85 -5.01
CA GLY A 596 -13.58 30.30 -4.74
C GLY A 596 -13.33 30.48 -3.25
N PHE A 597 -12.07 30.31 -2.85
CA PHE A 597 -11.60 30.52 -1.49
C PHE A 597 -10.09 30.77 -1.54
N THR A 598 -9.49 31.17 -0.43
CA THR A 598 -8.06 31.36 -0.32
C THR A 598 -7.38 30.05 0.10
N VAL A 599 -6.41 29.60 -0.69
CA VAL A 599 -5.56 28.44 -0.39
C VAL A 599 -4.31 28.95 0.32
N GLY A 600 -4.02 28.38 1.48
CA GLY A 600 -2.74 28.52 2.15
C GLY A 600 -1.79 27.38 1.79
N VAL A 601 -0.50 27.65 1.70
CA VAL A 601 0.54 26.62 1.66
C VAL A 601 1.59 26.89 2.72
N TRP A 602 2.01 25.84 3.42
CA TRP A 602 3.11 25.86 4.38
C TRP A 602 4.22 24.90 3.95
N LEU A 603 5.45 25.43 3.90
CA LEU A 603 6.67 24.73 3.56
C LEU A 603 7.58 24.69 4.80
N PRO A 604 7.46 23.67 5.68
CA PRO A 604 8.08 23.68 7.01
C PRO A 604 9.60 23.77 6.97
N LYS A 605 10.25 23.05 6.06
CA LYS A 605 11.73 23.08 5.91
C LYS A 605 12.25 24.44 5.43
N ALA A 606 11.50 25.12 4.56
CA ALA A 606 11.87 26.43 4.04
C ALA A 606 11.42 27.58 4.99
N GLY A 607 10.51 27.30 5.93
CA GLY A 607 9.88 28.31 6.76
C GLY A 607 9.01 29.28 5.95
N VAL A 608 8.44 28.84 4.82
CA VAL A 608 7.72 29.69 3.86
C VAL A 608 6.22 29.43 3.89
N GLU A 609 5.44 30.52 3.95
CA GLU A 609 3.99 30.52 3.74
C GLU A 609 3.66 31.17 2.40
N LEU A 610 2.75 30.56 1.65
CA LEU A 610 2.19 31.12 0.42
C LEU A 610 0.67 31.22 0.56
N GLU A 611 0.09 32.23 -0.08
CA GLU A 611 -1.34 32.49 -0.08
C GLU A 611 -1.83 32.75 -1.50
N LEU A 612 -2.86 32.02 -1.94
CA LEU A 612 -3.46 32.20 -3.25
C LEU A 612 -4.98 32.31 -3.14
N ASP A 613 -5.49 33.51 -3.45
CA ASP A 613 -6.93 33.78 -3.57
C ASP A 613 -7.43 33.32 -4.95
N LEU A 614 -8.13 32.18 -4.97
CA LEU A 614 -8.60 31.53 -6.20
C LEU A 614 -9.55 32.42 -7.01
N ALA A 615 -10.30 33.32 -6.37
CA ALA A 615 -11.25 34.19 -7.04
C ALA A 615 -10.56 35.34 -7.80
N LYS A 616 -9.29 35.64 -7.48
CA LYS A 616 -8.52 36.72 -8.13
C LYS A 616 -7.65 36.25 -9.29
N ILE A 617 -7.58 34.95 -9.55
CA ILE A 617 -6.76 34.39 -10.62
C ILE A 617 -7.36 34.75 -11.98
N GLU A 618 -6.52 35.23 -12.88
CA GLU A 618 -6.92 35.52 -14.26
C GLU A 618 -7.38 34.22 -14.95
N GLY A 619 -8.55 34.26 -15.61
CA GLY A 619 -9.15 33.07 -16.21
C GLY A 619 -9.96 32.18 -15.26
N ALA A 620 -10.08 32.53 -13.97
CA ALA A 620 -10.92 31.79 -13.03
C ALA A 620 -12.38 31.66 -13.54
N PRO A 621 -12.99 30.46 -13.52
CA PRO A 621 -14.37 30.28 -13.93
C PRO A 621 -15.33 31.14 -13.12
N ARG A 622 -16.46 31.52 -13.72
CA ARG A 622 -17.46 32.40 -13.07
C ARG A 622 -17.92 31.86 -11.71
N ILE A 623 -18.00 30.55 -11.55
CA ILE A 623 -18.38 29.91 -10.28
C ILE A 623 -17.33 30.13 -9.18
N ILE A 624 -16.04 30.18 -9.52
CA ILE A 624 -14.95 30.45 -8.58
C ILE A 624 -14.88 31.94 -8.22
N ARG A 625 -15.26 32.83 -9.15
CA ARG A 625 -15.22 34.29 -8.93
C ARG A 625 -16.39 34.85 -8.12
N LEU A 626 -17.57 34.22 -8.22
CA LEU A 626 -18.82 34.79 -7.72
C LEU A 626 -19.44 34.05 -6.53
N ARG A 627 -18.94 32.86 -6.22
CA ARG A 627 -19.36 32.04 -5.08
C ARG A 627 -18.13 31.69 -4.28
#